data_AF-A0A0A8EY00-F1
#
_entry.id   AF-A0A0A8EY00-F1
#
_cell.length_a   1.000
_cell.length_b   1.000
_cell.length_c   1.000
_cell.angle_alpha   90.00
_cell.angle_beta   90.00
_cell.angle_gamma   90.00
#
_symmetry.space_group_name_H-M   'P 1'
#
loop_
_entity.id
_entity.type
_entity.pdbx_description
1 polymer ?
#
loop_
_entity_poly.entity_id
_entity_poly.type
_entity_poly.pdbx_seq_one_letter_code
_entity_poly.pdbx_strand_id
1 'polypeptide(L)'
;MAADRLTEALDTAFGSAGPGVPLERLVVLGKPGTVLLAVADRPDDLLVIGAGPRGRLRRAMWPSVGRYCLAHACCPVLAVPPSPLHRTLDAVHRRNAWKLPLDTQGLTEIR
;
A
#
# COMPACT_ATOMS: atom_id res chain seq x y z
N MET A 1 7.26 15.11 -9.88
CA MET A 1 6.06 14.28 -10.22
C MET A 1 6.10 12.87 -9.61
N ALA A 2 7.13 12.04 -9.85
CA ALA A 2 7.24 10.71 -9.23
C ALA A 2 8.02 10.73 -7.90
N ALA A 3 9.15 11.45 -7.87
CA ALA A 3 9.94 11.66 -6.65
C ALA A 3 9.12 12.35 -5.56
N ASP A 4 8.39 13.42 -5.90
CA ASP A 4 7.55 14.13 -4.92
C ASP A 4 6.47 13.22 -4.32
N ARG A 5 5.84 12.37 -5.14
CA ARG A 5 4.85 11.38 -4.66
C ARG A 5 5.47 10.33 -3.76
N LEU A 6 6.70 9.89 -4.04
CA LEU A 6 7.41 8.96 -3.18
C LEU A 6 7.73 9.62 -1.83
N THR A 7 8.21 10.87 -1.85
CA THR A 7 8.47 11.65 -0.65
C THR A 7 7.20 11.85 0.18
N GLU A 8 6.12 12.32 -0.43
CA GLU A 8 4.83 12.53 0.24
C GLU A 8 4.30 11.24 0.87
N ALA A 9 4.41 10.10 0.19
CA ALA A 9 3.98 8.82 0.72
C ALA A 9 4.80 8.38 1.94
N LEU A 10 6.13 8.62 1.92
CA LEU A 10 7.01 8.28 3.03
C LEU A 10 6.80 9.21 4.22
N ASP A 11 6.62 10.51 3.98
CA ASP A 11 6.32 11.49 5.03
C ASP A 11 4.96 11.19 5.67
N THR A 12 3.97 10.77 4.88
CA THR A 12 2.67 10.33 5.40
C THR A 12 2.78 9.06 6.25
N ALA A 13 3.64 8.12 5.85
CA ALA A 13 3.78 6.83 6.53
C ALA A 13 4.60 6.93 7.83
N PHE A 14 5.67 7.72 7.82
CA PHE A 14 6.66 7.76 8.90
C PHE A 14 6.70 9.09 9.67
N GLY A 15 6.02 10.13 9.17
CA GLY A 15 6.13 11.48 9.72
C GLY A 15 7.52 12.09 9.52
N SER A 16 7.74 13.27 10.11
CA SER A 16 9.01 13.99 10.01
C SER A 16 10.19 13.29 10.72
N ALA A 17 9.92 12.40 11.67
CA ALA A 17 10.94 11.65 12.37
C ALA A 17 11.52 10.49 11.54
N GLY A 18 10.83 10.08 10.46
CA GLY A 18 11.23 8.93 9.66
C GLY A 18 11.10 7.59 10.41
N PRO A 19 11.57 6.48 9.80
CA PRO A 19 11.36 5.13 10.33
C PRO A 19 12.31 4.72 11.47
N GLY A 20 13.16 5.63 11.98
CA GLY A 20 14.17 5.31 13.00
C GLY A 20 15.33 4.44 12.50
N VAL A 21 15.41 4.21 11.19
CA VAL A 21 16.47 3.46 10.50
C VAL A 21 16.93 4.23 9.26
N PRO A 22 18.13 3.97 8.71
CA PRO A 22 18.55 4.56 7.45
C PRO A 22 17.52 4.32 6.34
N LEU A 23 17.13 5.38 5.64
CA LEU A 23 16.12 5.34 4.59
C LEU A 23 16.69 5.96 3.31
N GLU A 24 16.70 5.16 2.24
CA GLU A 24 17.02 5.63 0.89
C GLU A 24 15.77 5.64 0.01
N ARG A 25 15.64 6.67 -0.83
CA ARG A 25 14.51 6.86 -1.75
C ARG A 25 15.01 6.74 -3.17
N LEU A 26 14.44 5.80 -3.91
CA LEU A 26 14.86 5.52 -5.27
C LEU A 26 13.68 5.57 -6.23
N VAL A 27 13.82 6.37 -7.30
CA VAL A 27 12.88 6.41 -8.42
C VAL A 27 13.62 5.98 -9.67
N VAL A 28 13.20 4.87 -10.26
CA VAL A 28 13.81 4.30 -11.47
C VAL A 28 12.74 4.22 -12.56
N LEU A 29 13.13 4.55 -13.79
CA LEU A 29 12.29 4.33 -14.97
C LEU A 29 12.46 2.89 -15.47
N GLY A 30 11.38 2.11 -15.50
CA GLY A 30 11.43 0.75 -16.02
C GLY A 30 10.18 -0.07 -15.73
N LYS A 31 10.25 -1.38 -16.05
CA LYS A 31 9.19 -2.33 -15.68
C LYS A 31 9.25 -2.57 -14.16
N PRO A 32 8.18 -2.29 -13.39
CA PRO A 32 8.25 -2.30 -11.94
C PRO A 32 8.76 -3.61 -11.34
N GLY A 33 8.29 -4.75 -11.83
CA GLY A 33 8.73 -6.05 -11.33
C GLY A 33 10.23 -6.27 -11.52
N THR A 34 10.74 -6.04 -12.74
CA THR A 34 12.16 -6.20 -13.06
C THR A 34 13.05 -5.25 -12.26
N VAL A 35 12.64 -3.99 -12.13
CA VAL A 35 13.38 -2.99 -11.34
C VAL A 35 13.44 -3.39 -9.87
N LEU A 36 12.32 -3.83 -9.28
CA LEU A 36 12.29 -4.24 -7.87
C LEU A 36 13.22 -5.44 -7.61
N LEU A 37 13.27 -6.42 -8.53
CA LEU A 37 14.17 -7.56 -8.39
C LEU A 37 15.64 -7.19 -8.59
N ALA A 38 15.93 -6.19 -9.43
CA ALA A 38 17.29 -5.70 -9.61
C ALA A 38 17.79 -4.88 -8.41
N VAL A 39 16.88 -4.28 -7.63
CA VAL A 39 17.22 -3.55 -6.40
C VAL A 39 17.36 -4.50 -5.20
N ALA A 40 16.51 -5.54 -5.13
CA ALA A 40 16.55 -6.56 -4.09
C ALA A 40 17.17 -7.86 -4.63
N ASP A 41 18.41 -7.78 -5.11
CA ASP A 41 19.11 -8.82 -5.86
C ASP A 41 19.93 -9.77 -4.98
N ARG A 42 19.97 -9.55 -3.66
CA ARG A 42 20.74 -10.37 -2.74
C ARG A 42 19.85 -11.35 -1.97
N PRO A 43 20.34 -12.55 -1.65
CA PRO A 43 19.55 -13.55 -0.93
C PRO A 43 19.21 -13.14 0.52
N ASP A 44 19.99 -12.23 1.11
CA ASP A 44 19.80 -11.67 2.45
C ASP A 44 18.83 -10.48 2.49
N ASP A 45 18.33 -10.01 1.35
CA ASP A 45 17.34 -8.93 1.28
C ASP A 45 15.94 -9.40 1.70
N LEU A 46 15.07 -8.45 2.04
CA LEU A 46 13.63 -8.69 2.22
C LEU A 46 12.85 -7.73 1.34
N LEU A 47 12.19 -8.26 0.30
CA LEU A 47 11.36 -7.46 -0.59
C LEU A 47 9.93 -7.34 -0.02
N VAL A 48 9.59 -6.15 0.49
CA VAL A 48 8.24 -5.85 1.00
C VAL A 48 7.39 -5.21 -0.09
N ILE A 49 6.21 -5.78 -0.35
CA ILE A 49 5.27 -5.30 -1.37
C ILE A 49 3.84 -5.24 -0.85
N GLY A 50 3.08 -4.23 -1.28
CA GLY A 50 1.65 -4.12 -0.98
C GLY A 50 0.81 -5.14 -1.77
N ALA A 51 0.02 -5.95 -1.06
CA ALA A 51 -0.98 -6.88 -1.59
C ALA A 51 -2.40 -6.29 -1.48
N GLY A 52 -2.57 -5.04 -1.93
CA GLY A 52 -3.82 -4.29 -1.84
C GLY A 52 -5.00 -4.91 -2.63
N PRO A 53 -6.25 -4.51 -2.35
CA PRO A 53 -7.42 -4.99 -3.04
C PRO A 53 -7.46 -4.30 -4.40
N ARG A 54 -6.89 -4.97 -5.40
CA ARG A 54 -7.32 -4.72 -6.77
C ARG A 54 -8.78 -5.17 -6.82
N GLY A 55 -9.70 -4.25 -7.10
CA GLY A 55 -11.09 -4.60 -7.40
C GLY A 55 -11.12 -5.79 -8.37
N ARG A 56 -12.13 -6.67 -8.26
CA ARG A 56 -12.17 -7.96 -8.98
C ARG A 56 -11.75 -7.86 -10.46
N LEU A 57 -12.09 -6.75 -11.12
CA LEU A 57 -11.72 -6.41 -12.50
C LEU A 57 -10.21 -6.12 -12.71
N ARG A 58 -9.54 -5.39 -11.80
CA ARG A 58 -8.09 -5.05 -11.89
C ARG A 58 -7.16 -6.21 -11.53
N ARG A 59 -7.69 -7.28 -10.93
CA ARG A 59 -6.94 -8.52 -10.64
C ARG A 59 -6.84 -9.42 -11.88
N ALA A 60 -7.78 -9.29 -12.82
CA ALA A 60 -7.84 -10.07 -14.06
C ALA A 60 -7.12 -9.41 -15.24
N MET A 61 -7.03 -8.07 -15.28
CA MET A 61 -6.57 -7.34 -16.47
C MET A 61 -5.08 -6.98 -16.53
N TRP A 62 -4.32 -7.06 -15.42
CA TRP A 62 -2.88 -6.76 -15.45
C TRP A 62 -2.06 -7.83 -14.72
N PRO A 63 -0.93 -8.28 -15.31
CA PRO A 63 0.07 -9.05 -14.59
C PRO A 63 0.45 -8.29 -13.31
N SER A 64 0.22 -8.92 -12.17
CA SER A 64 0.50 -8.30 -10.88
C SER A 64 2.00 -8.14 -10.70
N VAL A 65 2.50 -6.92 -10.48
CA VAL A 65 3.89 -6.69 -10.03
C VAL A 65 4.22 -7.61 -8.85
N GLY A 66 3.33 -7.70 -7.86
CA GLY A 66 3.52 -8.61 -6.73
C GLY A 66 3.55 -10.10 -7.10
N ARG A 67 2.79 -10.56 -8.12
CA ARG A 67 2.88 -11.96 -8.58
C ARG A 67 4.19 -12.21 -9.30
N TYR A 68 4.66 -11.23 -10.08
CA TYR A 68 5.96 -11.31 -10.74
C TYR A 68 7.08 -11.40 -9.69
N CYS A 69 7.09 -10.53 -8.68
CA CYS A 69 8.07 -10.58 -7.61
C CYS A 69 8.04 -11.90 -6.85
N LEU A 70 6.85 -12.36 -6.43
CA LEU A 70 6.70 -13.65 -5.73
C LEU A 70 7.21 -14.86 -6.54
N ALA A 71 7.14 -14.79 -7.86
CA ALA A 71 7.55 -15.90 -8.73
C ALA A 71 9.03 -15.87 -9.13
N HIS A 72 9.70 -14.72 -9.06
CA HIS A 72 11.04 -14.55 -9.65
C HIS A 72 12.07 -13.92 -8.71
N ALA A 73 11.69 -13.46 -7.52
CA ALA A 73 12.65 -12.91 -6.56
C ALA A 73 13.65 -13.98 -6.10
N CYS A 74 14.92 -13.57 -5.97
CA CYS A 74 15.97 -14.37 -5.35
C CYS A 74 15.96 -14.27 -3.81
N CYS A 75 15.19 -13.35 -3.26
CA CYS A 75 15.06 -13.06 -1.83
C CYS A 75 13.63 -13.35 -1.31
N PRO A 76 13.46 -13.53 0.01
CA PRO A 76 12.14 -13.57 0.63
C PRO A 76 11.28 -12.36 0.27
N VAL A 77 10.00 -12.62 -0.02
CA VAL A 77 9.02 -11.58 -0.38
C VAL A 77 7.90 -11.51 0.64
N LEU A 78 7.73 -10.35 1.29
CA LEU A 78 6.64 -10.10 2.23
C LEU A 78 5.50 -9.33 1.54
N ALA A 79 4.38 -10.02 1.32
CA ALA A 79 3.18 -9.44 0.73
C ALA A 79 2.22 -8.92 1.80
N VAL A 80 2.11 -7.60 1.93
CA VAL A 80 1.32 -6.93 2.99
C VAL A 80 -0.13 -6.71 2.54
N PRO A 81 -1.14 -7.38 3.13
CA PRO A 81 -2.54 -7.16 2.77
C PRO A 81 -3.00 -5.74 3.19
N PRO A 82 -4.08 -5.21 2.58
CA PRO A 82 -4.63 -3.94 3.03
C PRO A 82 -5.08 -4.01 4.47
N SER A 83 -4.95 -2.89 5.19
CA SER A 83 -5.46 -2.81 6.55
C SER A 83 -6.97 -3.08 6.56
N PRO A 84 -7.49 -3.84 7.55
CA PRO A 84 -8.92 -4.03 7.72
C PRO A 84 -9.68 -2.70 7.82
N LEU A 85 -9.04 -1.70 8.45
CA LEU A 85 -9.55 -0.34 8.60
C LEU A 85 -9.74 0.38 7.26
N HIS A 86 -8.95 0.05 6.23
CA HIS A 86 -9.13 0.62 4.89
C HIS A 86 -10.51 0.32 4.32
N ARG A 87 -11.05 -0.89 4.55
CA ARG A 87 -12.41 -1.25 4.11
C ARG A 87 -13.47 -0.48 4.88
N THR A 88 -13.27 -0.28 6.18
CA THR A 88 -14.17 0.51 7.02
C THR A 88 -14.16 1.96 6.57
N LEU A 89 -12.99 2.53 6.28
CA LEU A 89 -12.84 3.89 5.77
C LEU A 89 -13.48 4.06 4.39
N ASP A 90 -13.29 3.10 3.47
CA ASP A 90 -13.97 3.09 2.17
C ASP A 90 -15.49 3.04 2.32
N ALA A 91 -16.00 2.26 3.28
CA ALA A 91 -17.43 2.17 3.56
C ALA A 91 -17.98 3.49 4.11
N VAL A 92 -17.26 4.16 5.00
CA VAL A 92 -17.61 5.48 5.55
C VAL A 92 -17.56 6.56 4.46
N HIS A 93 -16.51 6.59 3.64
CA HIS A 93 -16.40 7.53 2.52
C HIS A 93 -17.53 7.36 1.50
N ARG A 94 -17.93 6.13 1.19
CA ARG A 94 -19.12 5.89 0.37
C ARG A 94 -20.39 6.39 1.06
N ARG A 95 -20.58 6.14 2.35
CA ARG A 95 -21.76 6.65 3.09
C ARG A 95 -21.83 8.19 3.09
N ASN A 96 -20.71 8.84 3.33
CA ASN A 96 -20.59 10.31 3.34
C ASN A 96 -20.80 10.90 1.94
N ALA A 97 -20.21 10.29 0.90
CA ALA A 97 -20.41 10.69 -0.48
C ALA A 97 -21.88 10.56 -0.93
N TRP A 98 -22.65 9.68 -0.27
CA TRP A 98 -24.07 9.44 -0.54
C TRP A 98 -25.01 10.23 0.39
N LYS A 99 -24.48 11.17 1.20
CA LYS A 99 -25.23 12.00 2.15
C LYS A 99 -26.23 11.20 3.00
N LEU A 100 -25.88 9.97 3.39
CA LEU A 100 -26.73 9.19 4.28
C LEU A 100 -26.61 9.76 5.69
N PRO A 101 -27.73 10.15 6.35
CA PRO A 101 -27.68 10.72 7.68
C PRO A 101 -27.04 9.73 8.67
N LEU A 102 -26.14 10.23 9.51
CA LEU A 102 -25.62 9.47 10.64
C LEU A 102 -26.75 9.34 11.66
N ASP A 103 -27.14 8.10 11.95
CA ASP A 103 -28.09 7.83 13.02
C ASP A 103 -27.40 8.10 14.37
N THR A 104 -27.71 9.26 14.94
CA THR A 104 -27.25 9.69 16.25
C THR A 104 -28.10 9.16 17.39
N GLN A 105 -29.11 8.29 17.13
CA GLN A 105 -30.01 7.80 18.17
C GLN A 105 -29.36 6.87 19.21
N GLY A 106 -28.08 6.51 19.05
CA GLY A 106 -27.33 5.74 20.05
C GLY A 106 -26.43 6.54 21.00
N LEU A 107 -26.34 7.87 20.88
CA LEU A 107 -25.40 8.69 21.66
C LEU A 107 -26.02 9.41 22.87
N THR A 108 -27.32 9.25 23.13
CA THR A 108 -28.03 9.94 24.23
C THR A 108 -28.43 9.07 25.42
N GLU A 109 -28.08 7.79 25.44
CA GLU A 109 -28.38 6.91 26.59
C GLU A 109 -27.12 6.31 27.21
N ILE A 110 -26.26 7.19 27.73
CA ILE A 110 -25.37 6.84 28.85
C ILE A 110 -25.57 7.92 29.91
N ARG A 111 -26.54 7.67 30.81
CA ARG A 111 -26.65 8.37 32.09
C ARG A 111 -26.86 7.33 33.19
#